data_AF-A0A920NQK9-F1
#
_entry.id   AF-A0A920NQK9-F1
#
_cell.length_a   1.000
_cell.length_b   1.000
_cell.length_c   1.000
_cell.angle_alpha   90.00
_cell.angle_beta   90.00
_cell.angle_gamma   90.00
#
_symmetry.space_group_name_H-M   'P 1'
#
loop_
_entity.id
_entity.type
_entity.pdbx_description
1 polymer ?
#
loop_
_entity_poly.entity_id
_entity_poly.type
_entity_poly.pdbx_seq_one_letter_code
_entity_poly.pdbx_strand_id
1 'polypeptide(L)' 'MGWHYRDANDRTIMTTGLAMTTTTGILVAGFLILIFSSFRPTADFGLLAPSTIFVALIIDLTFLPALLGLIKPKIGED' A
#
# COMPACT_ATOMS: atom_id res chain seq x y z
N MET A 1 11.64 -26.95 -7.61
CA MET A 1 11.60 -25.53 -8.03
C MET A 1 10.35 -24.80 -7.47
N GLY A 2 10.15 -24.74 -6.15
CA GLY A 2 9.02 -24.01 -5.52
C GLY A 2 9.43 -23.00 -4.45
N TRP A 3 10.66 -23.15 -3.93
CA TRP A 3 11.25 -22.31 -2.90
C TRP A 3 11.51 -20.89 -3.42
N HIS A 4 12.05 -20.76 -4.65
CA HIS A 4 12.42 -19.48 -5.25
C HIS A 4 11.26 -18.48 -5.42
N TYR A 5 10.03 -18.96 -5.71
CA TYR A 5 8.87 -18.08 -5.90
C TYR A 5 8.37 -17.46 -4.60
N ARG A 6 8.38 -18.26 -3.52
CA ARG A 6 7.97 -17.78 -2.19
C ARG A 6 8.99 -16.80 -1.66
N ASP A 7 10.28 -17.11 -1.81
CA ASP A 7 11.37 -16.22 -1.43
C ASP A 7 11.34 -14.91 -2.23
N ALA A 8 11.06 -14.95 -3.54
CA ALA A 8 10.91 -13.76 -4.38
C ALA A 8 9.70 -12.91 -3.96
N ASN A 9 8.55 -13.54 -3.70
CA ASN A 9 7.37 -12.84 -3.22
C ASN A 9 7.62 -12.17 -1.85
N ASP A 10 8.25 -12.88 -0.91
CA ASP A 10 8.57 -12.34 0.42
C ASP A 10 9.56 -11.16 0.33
N ARG A 11 10.58 -11.27 -0.54
CA ARG A 11 11.52 -10.17 -0.81
C ARG A 11 10.83 -8.95 -1.42
N THR A 12 9.94 -9.17 -2.39
CA THR A 12 9.16 -8.08 -2.99
C THR A 12 8.28 -7.42 -1.95
N ILE A 13 7.46 -8.18 -1.21
CA ILE A 13 6.56 -7.66 -0.17
C ILE A 13 7.34 -6.88 0.91
N MET A 14 8.50 -7.38 1.35
CA MET A 14 9.31 -6.67 2.34
C MET A 14 9.87 -5.35 1.81
N THR A 15 10.28 -5.31 0.54
CA THR A 15 10.88 -4.11 -0.06
C THR A 15 9.83 -3.09 -0.46
N THR A 16 8.81 -3.51 -1.22
CA THR A 16 7.72 -2.64 -1.68
C THR A 16 6.76 -2.28 -0.55
N GLY A 17 6.46 -3.21 0.36
CA GLY A 17 5.57 -2.94 1.50
C GLY A 17 6.13 -1.90 2.47
N LEU A 18 7.44 -1.89 2.71
CA LEU A 18 8.10 -0.83 3.49
C LEU A 18 8.00 0.52 2.77
N ALA A 19 8.23 0.55 1.45
CA ALA A 19 8.11 1.77 0.65
C ALA A 19 6.68 2.32 0.64
N MET A 20 5.68 1.45 0.45
CA MET A 20 4.25 1.81 0.43
C MET A 20 3.75 2.31 1.78
N THR A 21 4.22 1.71 2.88
CA THR A 21 3.87 2.15 4.23
C THR A 21 4.46 3.53 4.51
N THR A 22 5.70 3.77 4.07
CA THR A 22 6.38 5.06 4.24
C THR A 22 5.67 6.18 3.47
N THR A 23 5.34 5.96 2.20
CA THR A 23 4.61 6.95 1.39
C THR A 23 3.21 7.21 1.95
N THR A 24 2.52 6.17 2.42
CA THR A 24 1.22 6.29 3.10
C THR A 24 1.32 7.14 4.36
N GLY A 25 2.36 6.93 5.18
CA GLY A 25 2.61 7.75 6.37
C GLY A 25 2.81 9.23 6.02
N ILE A 26 3.57 9.52 4.97
CA ILE A 26 3.78 10.89 4.46
C ILE A 26 2.45 11.50 4.00
N LEU A 27 1.64 10.76 3.25
CA LEU A 27 0.34 11.23 2.77
C LEU A 27 -0.62 11.51 3.93
N VAL A 28 -0.75 10.57 4.87
CA VAL A 28 -1.59 10.72 6.06
C VAL A 28 -1.18 11.97 6.85
N ALA A 29 0.12 12.16 7.09
CA ALA A 29 0.63 13.36 7.75
C ALA A 29 0.30 14.64 6.96
N GLY A 30 0.43 14.61 5.63
CA GLY A 30 0.09 15.73 4.75
C GLY A 30 -1.40 16.11 4.78
N PHE A 31 -2.30 15.12 4.80
CA PHE A 31 -3.74 15.37 4.90
C PHE A 31 -4.17 15.80 6.31
N LEU A 32 -3.53 15.32 7.37
CA LEU A 32 -3.84 15.74 8.75
C LEU A 32 -3.62 17.24 8.97
N ILE A 33 -2.70 17.87 8.24
CA ILE A 33 -2.48 19.33 8.30
C ILE A 33 -3.73 20.10 7.85
N LEU A 34 -4.55 19.53 6.95
CA LEU A 34 -5.77 20.17 6.44
C LEU A 34 -6.86 20.34 7.51
N ILE A 35 -6.79 19.57 8.61
CA ILE A 35 -7.72 19.69 9.75
C ILE A 35 -7.59 21.07 10.42
N PHE A 36 -6.42 21.71 10.35
CA PHE A 36 -6.21 23.06 10.87
C PHE A 36 -6.81 24.16 9.97
N SER A 37 -7.39 23.80 8.81
CA SER A 37 -8.02 24.77 7.92
C SER A 37 -9.32 25.31 8.51
N SER A 38 -9.53 26.63 8.40
CA SER A 38 -10.78 27.30 8.79
C SER A 38 -11.96 27.01 7.86
N PHE A 39 -11.72 26.30 6.75
CA PHE A 39 -12.73 25.93 5.75
C PHE A 39 -13.26 24.52 6.05
N ARG A 40 -14.54 24.42 6.45
CA ARG A 40 -15.21 23.14 6.79
C ARG A 40 -14.99 22.00 5.77
N PRO A 41 -15.12 22.23 4.45
CA PRO A 41 -14.89 21.18 3.45
C PRO A 41 -13.46 20.62 3.47
N THR A 42 -12.48 21.48 3.73
CA THR A 42 -11.06 21.11 3.78
C THR A 42 -10.75 20.30 5.04
N ALA A 43 -11.39 20.62 6.16
CA ALA A 43 -11.25 19.87 7.41
C ALA A 43 -11.89 18.48 7.31
N ASP A 44 -13.09 18.37 6.72
CA ASP A 44 -13.76 17.08 6.50
C ASP A 44 -12.94 16.18 5.57
N PHE A 45 -12.40 16.77 4.50
CA PHE A 45 -11.49 16.07 3.59
C PHE A 45 -10.18 15.65 4.28
N GLY A 46 -9.65 16.46 5.19
CA GLY A 46 -8.48 16.17 6.01
C GLY A 46 -8.62 14.95 6.93
N LEU A 47 -9.84 14.48 7.21
CA LEU A 47 -10.14 13.25 7.97
C LEU A 47 -10.51 12.08 7.06
N LEU A 48 -11.32 12.32 6.02
CA LEU A 48 -11.79 11.29 5.10
C LEU A 48 -10.68 10.79 4.15
N ALA A 49 -9.78 11.66 3.71
CA ALA A 49 -8.66 11.28 2.84
C ALA A 49 -7.66 10.33 3.55
N PRO A 50 -7.10 10.63 4.74
CA PRO A 50 -6.12 9.75 5.36
C PRO A 50 -6.71 8.40 5.78
N SER A 51 -7.99 8.36 6.20
CA SER A 51 -8.68 7.10 6.49
C SER A 51 -8.81 6.22 5.23
N THR A 52 -9.15 6.82 4.10
CA THR A 52 -9.22 6.11 2.81
C THR A 52 -7.85 5.56 2.40
N ILE A 53 -6.79 6.36 2.54
CA ILE A 53 -5.42 5.94 2.20
C ILE A 53 -4.95 4.81 3.12
N PHE A 54 -5.29 4.86 4.40
CA PHE A 54 -4.96 3.80 5.34
C PHE A 54 -5.62 2.47 4.97
N VAL A 55 -6.91 2.51 4.61
CA VAL A 55 -7.64 1.32 4.11
C VAL A 55 -7.04 0.81 2.80
N ALA A 56 -6.69 1.72 1.88
CA ALA A 56 -6.04 1.36 0.62
C ALA A 56 -4.70 0.63 0.84
N LEU A 57 -3.86 1.08 1.79
CA LEU A 57 -2.61 0.42 2.12
C LEU A 57 -2.81 -1.03 2.61
N ILE A 58 -3.82 -1.26 3.46
CA ILE A 58 -4.15 -2.61 3.94
C ILE A 58 -4.57 -3.50 2.78
N ILE A 59 -5.39 -2.96 1.87
CA ILE A 59 -5.82 -3.66 0.66
C ILE A 59 -4.62 -3.95 -0.23
N ASP A 60 -3.72 -3.00 -0.48
CA ASP A 60 -2.55 -3.20 -1.31
C ASP A 60 -1.62 -4.30 -0.76
N LEU A 61 -1.31 -4.25 0.54
CA LEU A 61 -0.46 -5.26 1.20
C LEU A 61 -1.08 -6.66 1.21
N THR A 62 -2.42 -6.77 1.16
CA THR A 62 -3.15 -8.06 1.18
C THR A 62 -3.49 -8.56 -0.23
N PHE A 63 -3.85 -7.66 -1.13
CA PHE A 63 -4.27 -7.95 -2.49
C PHE A 63 -3.06 -8.24 -3.39
N LEU A 64 -1.94 -7.51 -3.22
CA LEU A 64 -0.72 -7.75 -3.99
C LEU A 64 -0.19 -9.19 -3.84
N PRO A 65 -0.04 -9.79 -2.63
CA PRO A 65 0.40 -11.19 -2.50
C PRO A 65 -0.67 -12.18 -2.99
N ALA A 66 -1.96 -11.87 -2.81
CA ALA A 66 -3.04 -12.70 -3.34
C ALA A 66 -3.02 -12.73 -4.88
N LEU A 67 -2.76 -11.58 -5.50
CA LEU A 67 -2.67 -11.43 -6.95
C LEU A 67 -1.40 -12.09 -7.51
N LEU A 68 -0.24 -11.92 -6.87
CA LEU A 68 1.00 -12.61 -7.25
C LEU A 68 0.89 -14.14 -7.07
N GLY A 69 0.15 -14.60 -6.06
CA GLY A 69 -0.11 -16.03 -5.87
C GLY A 69 -1.05 -16.62 -6.94
N LEU A 70 -2.02 -15.83 -7.40
CA LEU A 70 -3.00 -16.26 -8.41
C LEU A 70 -2.46 -16.15 -9.84
N ILE A 71 -1.81 -15.03 -10.16
CA ILE A 71 -1.10 -14.81 -11.40
C ILE A 71 0.30 -15.41 -11.21
N LYS A 72 0.43 -16.74 -11.33
CA LYS A 72 1.76 -17.35 -11.54
C LYS A 72 2.33 -16.76 -12.83
N PRO A 73 3.35 -15.89 -12.80
CA PRO A 73 4.00 -15.51 -14.03
C PRO A 73 4.69 -16.77 -14.55
N LYS A 74 4.35 -17.21 -15.77
CA LYS A 74 5.18 -18.13 -16.55
C LYS A 74 6.47 -17.38 -16.89
N ILE A 75 7.39 -17.30 -15.94
CA ILE A 75 8.78 -16.97 -16.22
C ILE A 75 9.31 -18.24 -16.91
N GLY A 76 9.58 -18.17 -18.23
CA GLY A 76 10.17 -19.29 -18.99
C GLY A 76 11.38 -19.84 -18.22
N GLU A 77 11.57 -21.14 -18.01
CA GLU A 77 11.43 -22.29 -18.92
C GLU A 77 12.23 -22.12 -20.20
N ASP A 78 13.54 -22.03 -19.97
CA ASP A 78 14.56 -22.81 -20.66
C ASP A 78 15.36 -23.59 -19.61
#